data_AF-A0A928VW68-F1
#
_entry.id   AF-A0A928VW68-F1
#
_cell.length_a   1.000
_cell.length_b   1.000
_cell.length_c   1.000
_cell.angle_alpha   90.00
_cell.angle_beta   90.00
_cell.angle_gamma   90.00
#
_symmetry.space_group_name_H-M   'P 1'
#
loop_
_entity.id
_entity.type
_entity.pdbx_description
1 polymer ?
#
loop_
_entity_poly.entity_id
_entity_poly.type
_entity_poly.pdbx_seq_one_letter_code
_entity_poly.pdbx_strand_id
1 'polypeptide(L)' 'MTDSLFFFFGFGSIFFGLKISEDVHQIALLVTGFICLVWGFAMSSVLLQLLLMIFLAGFLRLSH' A
#
# COMPACT_ATOMS: atom_id res chain seq x y z
N MET A 1 -14.85 -6.21 6.40
CA MET A 1 -15.11 -6.58 4.99
C MET A 1 -14.72 -5.44 4.05
N THR A 2 -14.99 -4.20 4.43
CA THR A 2 -14.52 -2.98 3.74
C THR A 2 -13.01 -2.80 3.78
N ASP A 3 -12.36 -3.26 4.85
CA ASP A 3 -10.95 -3.01 5.18
C ASP A 3 -10.01 -3.71 4.21
N SER A 4 -10.38 -4.93 3.79
CA SER A 4 -9.64 -5.74 2.83
C SER A 4 -9.71 -5.18 1.41
N LEU A 5 -10.79 -4.46 1.07
CA LEU A 5 -10.96 -3.86 -0.26
C LEU A 5 -9.99 -2.70 -0.49
N PHE A 6 -9.74 -1.88 0.54
CA PHE A 6 -8.76 -0.78 0.46
C PHE A 6 -7.34 -1.29 0.23
N PHE A 7 -6.97 -2.40 0.87
CA PHE A 7 -5.68 -3.04 0.64
C PHE A 7 -5.56 -3.58 -0.79
N PHE A 8 -6.60 -4.24 -1.30
CA PHE A 8 -6.59 -4.78 -2.66
C PHE A 8 -6.53 -3.67 -3.72
N PHE A 9 -7.26 -2.57 -3.52
CA PHE A 9 -7.24 -1.40 -4.40
C PHE A 9 -5.91 -0.63 -4.33
N GLY A 10 -5.33 -0.50 -3.14
CA GLY A 10 -4.03 0.14 -2.93
C GLY A 10 -2.89 -0.62 -3.62
N PHE A 11 -2.82 -1.93 -3.40
CA PHE A 11 -1.82 -2.79 -4.06
C PHE A 11 -2.01 -2.84 -5.57
N GLY A 12 -3.27 -2.94 -6.03
CA GLY A 12 -3.61 -2.96 -7.45
C GLY A 12 -3.20 -1.68 -8.17
N SER A 13 -3.46 -0.51 -7.57
CA SER A 13 -3.11 0.79 -8.17
C SER A 13 -1.59 1.00 -8.26
N ILE A 14 -0.83 0.56 -7.26
CA ILE A 14 0.64 0.66 -7.27
C ILE A 14 1.23 -0.23 -8.37
N PHE A 15 0.71 -1.45 -8.51
CA PHE A 15 1.14 -2.37 -9.56
C PHE A 15 0.79 -1.88 -10.97
N PHE A 16 -0.37 -1.24 -11.12
CA PHE A 16 -0.80 -0.67 -12.40
C PHE A 16 -0.02 0.61 -12.75
N GLY A 17 0.28 1.44 -11.75
CA GLY A 17 1.10 2.65 -11.89
C GLY A 17 2.52 2.33 -12.35
N LEU A 18 3.14 1.27 -11.83
CA LEU A 18 4.46 0.80 -12.26
C LEU A 18 4.54 0.33 -13.73
N LYS A 19 3.39 0.03 -14.35
CA LYS A 19 3.30 -0.49 -15.72
C LYS A 19 2.95 0.60 -16.75
N ILE A 20 2.56 1.78 -16.29
CA ILE A 20 2.20 2.92 -17.15
C ILE A 20 3.46 3.72 -17.50
N SER A 21 3.63 4.02 -18.78
CA SER A 21 4.80 4.74 -19.30
C SER A 21 4.67 6.26 -19.23
N GLU A 22 3.49 6.78 -18.85
CA GLU A 22 3.25 8.21 -18.69
C GLU A 22 3.56 8.64 -17.26
N ASP A 23 4.60 9.47 -17.08
CA ASP A 23 5.10 9.87 -15.76
C ASP A 23 4.00 10.47 -14.85
N VAL A 24 3.11 11.29 -15.42
CA VAL A 24 2.03 11.94 -14.66
C VAL A 24 0.99 10.92 -14.18
N HIS A 25 0.60 9.97 -15.03
CA HIS A 25 -0.35 8.91 -14.65
C HIS A 25 0.28 7.90 -13.68
N GLN A 26 1.57 7.61 -13.84
CA GLN A 26 2.32 6.75 -12.92
C GLN A 26 2.37 7.37 -11.51
N ILE A 27 2.70 8.65 -11.40
CA ILE A 27 2.72 9.37 -10.11
C ILE A 27 1.32 9.43 -9.51
N ALA A 28 0.30 9.76 -10.31
CA ALA A 28 -1.08 9.81 -9.83
C ALA A 28 -1.56 8.46 -9.27
N LEU A 29 -1.23 7.34 -9.94
CA LEU A 29 -1.59 6.00 -9.48
C LEU A 29 -0.80 5.56 -8.25
N LEU A 30 0.50 5.89 -8.18
CA LEU A 30 1.33 5.64 -7.01
C LEU A 30 0.80 6.40 -5.78
N VAL A 31 0.52 7.69 -5.93
CA VAL A 31 -0.02 8.54 -4.85
C VAL A 31 -1.40 8.06 -4.43
N THR A 32 -2.28 7.72 -5.38
CA THR A 32 -3.62 7.20 -5.08
C THR A 32 -3.55 5.86 -4.35
N GLY A 33 -2.67 4.96 -4.79
CA GLY A 33 -2.45 3.68 -4.12
C GLY A 33 -1.87 3.83 -2.72
N PHE A 34 -0.97 4.80 -2.52
CA PHE A 34 -0.40 5.12 -1.21
C PHE A 34 -1.45 5.69 -0.25
N ILE A 35 -2.30 6.61 -0.71
CA ILE A 35 -3.41 7.17 0.08
C ILE A 35 -4.38 6.06 0.49
N CYS A 36 -4.75 5.16 -0.43
CA CYS A 36 -5.58 4.00 -0.12
C CYS A 36 -4.94 3.06 0.91
N LEU A 37 -3.62 2.84 0.85
CA LEU A 37 -2.90 2.05 1.84
C LEU A 37 -2.88 2.70 3.22
N VAL A 38 -2.59 4.01 3.30
CA VAL A 38 -2.57 4.76 4.56
C VAL A 38 -3.97 4.80 5.18
N TRP A 39 -4.99 5.05 4.37
CA TRP A 39 -6.37 5.07 4.83
C TRP A 39 -6.87 3.69 5.25
N GLY A 40 -6.53 2.65 4.47
CA GLY A 40 -6.79 1.26 4.80
C GLY A 40 -6.11 0.86 6.11
N PHE A 41 -4.87 1.31 6.35
CA PHE A 41 -4.14 1.07 7.60
C PHE A 41 -4.78 1.78 8.80
N ALA A 42 -5.22 3.03 8.63
CA ALA A 42 -5.86 3.81 9.68
C ALA A 42 -7.21 3.21 10.12
N MET A 43 -7.97 2.65 9.18
CA MET A 43 -9.24 1.98 9.45
C MET A 43 -9.09 0.50 9.82
N SER A 44 -7.90 -0.08 9.62
CA SER A 44 -7.68 -1.50 9.83
C SER A 44 -7.57 -1.88 11.30
N SER A 45 -8.08 -3.07 11.63
CA SER A 45 -7.91 -3.72 12.92
C SER A 45 -6.43 -3.84 13.33
N VAL A 46 -6.18 -3.75 14.65
CA VAL A 46 -4.85 -3.79 15.30
C VAL A 46 -4.00 -4.95 14.80
N LEU A 47 -4.61 -6.09 14.49
CA LEU A 47 -3.92 -7.29 14.02
C LEU A 47 -3.22 -7.08 12.66
N LEU A 48 -3.84 -6.35 11.74
CA LEU A 48 -3.26 -6.04 10.44
C LEU A 48 -2.20 -4.94 10.56
N GLN A 49 -2.41 -3.98 11.48
CA GLN A 49 -1.42 -2.96 11.78
C GLN A 49 -0.12 -3.60 12.30
N LEU A 50 -0.23 -4.57 13.19
CA LEU A 50 0.89 -5.34 13.73
C LEU A 50 1.61 -6.14 12.63
N LEU A 51 0.86 -6.77 11.73
CA LEU A 51 1.41 -7.55 10.63
C LEU A 51 2.23 -6.69 9.66
N LEU A 52 1.72 -5.49 9.34
CA LEU A 52 2.44 -4.53 8.49
C LEU A 52 3.69 -3.99 9.19
N MET A 53 3.61 -3.72 10.50
CA MET A 53 4.75 -3.27 11.29
C MET A 53 5.85 -4.34 11.37
N ILE A 54 5.48 -5.61 11.54
CA ILE A 54 6.42 -6.74 11.50
C ILE A 54 7.07 -6.87 10.12
N PHE A 55 6.27 -6.76 9.04
CA PHE A 55 6.79 -6.82 7.68
C PHE A 55 7.81 -5.70 7.40
N LEU A 56 7.49 -4.47 7.81
CA LEU A 56 8.37 -3.31 7.63
C LEU A 56 9.65 -3.43 8.47
N ALA A 57 9.54 -3.86 9.73
CA ALA A 57 10.69 -4.11 10.59
C ALA A 57 11.57 -5.25 10.06
N GLY A 58 10.96 -6.29 9.48
CA GLY A 58 11.67 -7.38 8.81
C GLY A 58 12.43 -6.91 7.57
N PHE A 59 11.80 -6.07 6.74
CA PHE A 59 12.44 -5.49 5.56
C PHE A 59 13.63 -4.59 5.92
N LEU A 60 13.46 -3.73 6.94
CA LEU A 60 14.53 -2.86 7.44
C LEU A 60 15.72 -3.65 8.00
N ARG A 61 15.46 -4.81 8.62
CA ARG A 61 16.51 -5.71 9.11
C ARG A 61 17.24 -6.46 7.99
N LEU A 62 16.61 -6.63 6.83
CA LEU A 62 17.18 -7.30 5.67
C LEU A 62 17.99 -6.36 4.76
N SER A 63 17.75 -5.04 4.87
CA SER A 63 18.49 -4.03 4.10
C SER A 63 19.74 -3.50 4.81
N HIS A 64 20.12 -4.08 5.94
CA HIS A 64 21.26 -3.69 6.76
C HIS A 64 22.21 -4.88 6.94
#